data_AF-A0A1A8DCH4-F1
#
_entry.id   AF-A0A1A8DCH4-F1
#
_cell.length_a   1.000
_cell.length_b   1.000
_cell.length_c   1.000
_cell.angle_alpha   90.00
_cell.angle_beta   90.00
_cell.angle_gamma   90.00
#
_symmetry.space_group_name_H-M   'P 1'
#
loop_
_entity.id
_entity.type
_entity.pdbx_description
1 polymer ?
#
loop_
_entity_poly.entity_id
_entity_poly.type
_entity_poly.pdbx_seq_one_letter_code
_entity_poly.pdbx_strand_id
1 'polypeptide(L)'
;VSERFLKDLEDRIFKDIVFPDICDIIHYHAQHNFPAYIDYVRNQIYQEKTFTSLKKTNPQFAMVISHLQESPQCQRLPFISFLLLPFQ
;
A
#
# COMPACT_ATOMS: atom_id res chain seq x y z
N VAL A 1 4.62 -0.79 -1.82
CA VAL A 1 5.52 -1.56 -2.70
C VAL A 1 5.47 -3.02 -2.29
N SER A 2 5.39 -3.96 -3.24
CA SER A 2 5.30 -5.40 -2.93
C SER A 2 6.58 -5.88 -2.22
N GLU A 3 6.44 -6.60 -1.10
CA GLU A 3 7.57 -7.19 -0.36
C GLU A 3 8.43 -8.09 -1.27
N ARG A 4 7.78 -8.85 -2.15
CA ARG A 4 8.45 -9.70 -3.13
C ARG A 4 9.30 -8.89 -4.12
N PHE A 5 8.81 -7.73 -4.56
CA PHE A 5 9.57 -6.86 -5.46
C PHE A 5 10.82 -6.31 -4.77
N LEU A 6 10.67 -5.86 -3.51
CA LEU A 6 11.79 -5.35 -2.73
C LEU A 6 12.84 -6.43 -2.48
N LYS A 7 12.40 -7.66 -2.19
CA LYS A 7 13.30 -8.80 -2.03
C LYS A 7 14.05 -9.15 -3.31
N ASP A 8 13.35 -9.22 -4.44
CA ASP A 8 13.99 -9.52 -5.74
C ASP A 8 15.02 -8.44 -6.12
N LEU A 9 14.77 -7.18 -5.76
CA LEU A 9 15.74 -6.09 -5.90
C LEU A 9 16.93 -6.25 -4.94
N GLU A 10 16.70 -6.50 -3.65
CA GLU A 10 17.78 -6.71 -2.67
C GLU A 10 18.69 -7.87 -3.07
N ASP A 11 18.12 -9.03 -3.42
CA ASP A 11 18.87 -10.21 -3.85
C ASP A 11 19.76 -9.91 -5.07
N ARG A 12 19.31 -9.03 -5.97
CA ARG A 12 20.08 -8.59 -7.13
C ARG A 12 21.21 -7.63 -6.77
N ILE A 13 20.97 -6.73 -5.82
CA ILE A 13 21.97 -5.77 -5.33
C ILE A 13 23.13 -6.48 -4.64
N PHE A 14 22.85 -7.53 -3.87
CA PHE A 14 23.89 -8.26 -3.12
C PHE A 14 24.66 -9.28 -3.97
N LYS A 15 24.28 -9.50 -5.23
CA LYS A 15 24.88 -10.54 -6.08
C LYS A 15 26.19 -10.11 -6.74
N ASP A 16 26.32 -8.85 -7.14
CA ASP A 16 27.48 -8.34 -7.87
C ASP A 16 27.94 -6.97 -7.35
N ILE A 17 29.25 -6.74 -7.34
CA ILE A 17 29.87 -5.46 -6.91
C ILE A 17 29.45 -4.31 -7.85
N VAL A 18 29.18 -4.63 -9.12
CA VAL A 18 28.68 -3.70 -10.13
C VAL A 18 27.19 -3.91 -10.25
N PHE A 19 26.41 -2.86 -10.00
CA PHE A 19 24.95 -2.88 -10.05
C PHE A 19 24.46 -3.33 -11.44
N PRO A 20 23.93 -4.57 -11.59
CA PRO A 20 23.41 -5.01 -12.87
C PRO A 20 22.03 -4.38 -13.11
N ASP A 21 21.62 -4.25 -14.37
CA ASP A 21 20.31 -3.72 -14.74
C ASP A 21 19.17 -4.47 -14.03
N ILE A 22 18.12 -3.72 -13.65
CA ILE A 22 16.92 -4.19 -12.93
C ILE A 22 15.67 -4.22 -13.82
N CYS A 23 15.79 -3.88 -15.11
CA CYS A 23 14.66 -3.82 -16.05
C CYS A 23 13.89 -5.14 -16.15
N ASP A 24 14.55 -6.28 -16.05
CA ASP A 24 13.94 -7.62 -16.06
C ASP A 24 13.01 -7.85 -14.86
N ILE A 25 13.48 -7.50 -13.66
CA ILE A 25 12.72 -7.60 -12.41
C ILE A 25 11.50 -6.68 -12.47
N ILE A 26 11.68 -5.43 -12.92
CA ILE A 26 10.58 -4.47 -13.08
C ILE A 26 9.54 -5.00 -14.08
N HIS A 27 9.99 -5.48 -15.25
CA HIS A 27 9.11 -6.00 -16.29
C HIS A 27 8.29 -7.19 -15.80
N TYR A 28 8.93 -8.15 -15.14
CA TYR A 28 8.26 -9.32 -14.58
C TYR A 28 7.20 -8.91 -13.54
N HIS A 29 7.55 -8.02 -12.61
CA HIS A 29 6.64 -7.57 -11.56
C HIS A 29 5.45 -6.77 -12.12
N ALA A 30 5.68 -5.92 -13.12
CA ALA A 30 4.65 -5.14 -13.79
C ALA A 30 3.58 -6.02 -14.45
N GLN A 31 3.99 -7.15 -15.03
CA GLN A 31 3.08 -8.06 -15.73
C GLN A 31 2.30 -9.00 -14.80
N HIS A 32 2.89 -9.45 -13.69
CA HIS A 32 2.33 -10.56 -12.90
C HIS A 32 1.71 -10.16 -11.56
N ASN A 33 2.16 -9.05 -10.95
CA ASN A 33 1.85 -8.74 -9.55
C ASN A 33 0.99 -7.49 -9.34
N PHE A 34 0.52 -6.87 -10.44
CA PHE A 34 -0.37 -5.69 -10.41
C PHE A 34 -1.89 -5.93 -10.32
N PRO A 35 -2.49 -7.11 -10.60
CA PRO A 35 -3.95 -7.25 -10.62
C PRO A 35 -4.66 -6.81 -9.33
N ALA A 36 -4.11 -7.15 -8.16
CA ALA A 36 -4.67 -6.75 -6.87
C ALA A 36 -4.62 -5.22 -6.66
N TYR A 37 -3.55 -4.56 -7.13
CA TYR A 37 -3.43 -3.10 -7.11
C TYR A 37 -4.48 -2.44 -8.02
N ILE A 38 -4.70 -3.01 -9.21
CA ILE A 38 -5.70 -2.51 -10.16
C ILE A 38 -7.11 -2.57 -9.55
N ASP A 39 -7.50 -3.70 -8.97
CA ASP A 39 -8.83 -3.84 -8.38
C ASP A 39 -8.98 -3.00 -7.12
N TYR A 40 -7.92 -2.86 -6.32
CA TYR A 40 -7.91 -1.97 -5.17
C TYR A 40 -8.14 -0.50 -5.59
N VAL A 41 -7.37 -0.01 -6.56
CA VAL A 41 -7.49 1.37 -7.08
C VAL A 41 -8.86 1.59 -7.75
N ARG A 42 -9.36 0.61 -8.52
CA ARG A 42 -10.70 0.68 -9.14
C ARG A 42 -11.79 0.91 -8.09
N ASN A 43 -11.65 0.30 -6.91
CA ASN A 43 -12.63 0.39 -5.83
C ASN A 43 -12.41 1.56 -4.86
N GLN A 44 -11.42 2.44 -5.10
CA GLN A 44 -11.04 3.51 -4.18
C GLN A 44 -12.21 4.41 -3.76
N ILE A 45 -13.04 4.84 -4.72
CA ILE A 45 -14.22 5.69 -4.44
C ILE A 45 -15.21 4.98 -3.51
N TYR A 46 -15.38 3.67 -3.68
CA TYR A 46 -16.25 2.86 -2.82
C TYR A 46 -15.67 2.73 -1.41
N GLN A 47 -14.36 2.53 -1.30
CA GLN A 47 -13.67 2.46 0.00
C GLN A 47 -13.81 3.77 0.77
N GLU A 48 -13.61 4.92 0.11
CA GLU A 48 -13.73 6.24 0.73
C GLU A 48 -15.16 6.55 1.22
N LYS A 49 -16.17 6.24 0.39
CA LYS A 49 -17.58 6.38 0.76
C LYS A 49 -17.95 5.50 1.94
N THR A 50 -17.51 4.24 1.91
CA THR A 50 -17.76 3.27 2.99
C THR A 50 -17.12 3.72 4.29
N PHE A 51 -15.85 4.14 4.26
CA PHE A 51 -15.16 4.67 5.44
C PHE A 51 -15.87 5.90 6.02
N THR A 52 -16.24 6.86 5.16
CA THR A 52 -16.95 8.08 5.60
C THR A 52 -18.29 7.75 6.23
N SER A 53 -19.03 6.80 5.66
CA SER A 53 -20.31 6.33 6.20
C SER A 53 -20.13 5.66 7.56
N LEU A 54 -19.19 4.71 7.68
CA LEU A 54 -18.91 3.98 8.92
C LEU A 54 -18.44 4.92 10.03
N LYS A 55 -17.58 5.89 9.71
CA LYS A 55 -17.10 6.87 10.69
C LYS A 55 -18.23 7.75 11.24
N LYS A 56 -19.28 8.01 10.45
CA LYS A 56 -20.45 8.80 10.88
C LYS A 56 -21.49 7.97 11.61
N THR A 57 -21.74 6.74 11.16
CA THR A 57 -22.86 5.92 11.62
C THR A 57 -22.49 4.95 12.73
N ASN A 58 -21.20 4.62 12.88
CA ASN A 58 -20.72 3.66 13.87
C ASN A 58 -19.69 4.32 14.81
N PRO A 59 -20.09 4.73 16.03
CA PRO A 59 -19.20 5.40 16.97
C PRO A 59 -18.09 4.47 17.50
N GLN A 60 -18.34 3.17 17.63
CA GLN A 60 -17.32 2.20 18.03
C GLN A 60 -16.23 2.09 16.97
N PHE A 61 -16.61 2.03 15.69
CA PHE A 61 -15.66 2.07 14.57
C PHE A 61 -14.82 3.36 14.59
N ALA A 62 -15.47 4.52 14.75
CA ALA A 62 -14.78 5.81 14.80
C ALA A 62 -13.79 5.91 15.97
N MET A 63 -14.13 5.35 17.13
CA MET A 63 -13.26 5.32 18.31
C MET A 63 -12.02 4.44 18.06
N VAL A 64 -12.20 3.23 17.55
CA VAL A 64 -11.09 2.31 17.25
C VAL A 64 -10.16 2.91 16.20
N ILE A 65 -10.70 3.51 15.14
CA ILE A 65 -9.89 4.18 14.11
C ILE A 65 -9.08 5.33 14.70
N SER A 66 -9.69 6.15 15.56
CA SER A 66 -8.99 7.26 16.22
C SER A 66 -7.83 6.76 17.07
N HIS A 67 -8.06 5.73 17.89
CA HIS A 67 -7.02 5.11 18.71
C HIS A 67 -5.89 4.49 17.86
N LEU A 68 -6.20 3.81 16.76
CA LEU A 68 -5.19 3.25 15.86
C LEU A 68 -4.32 4.35 15.24
N GLN A 69 -4.91 5.48 14.87
CA GLN A 69 -4.20 6.62 14.28
C GLN A 69 -3.25 7.35 15.26
N GLU A 70 -3.40 7.15 16.57
CA GLU A 70 -2.48 7.70 17.59
C GLU A 70 -1.15 6.93 17.64
N SER A 71 -1.10 5.74 17.04
CA SER A 71 0.14 4.94 16.98
C SER A 71 1.27 5.73 16.32
N PRO A 72 2.49 5.72 16.88
CA PRO A 72 3.65 6.37 16.27
C PRO A 72 3.98 5.77 14.89
N GLN A 73 3.59 4.52 14.64
CA GLN A 73 3.76 3.86 13.34
C GLN A 73 2.94 4.53 12.24
N CYS A 74 1.83 5.18 12.60
CA CYS A 74 1.00 5.91 11.65
C CYS A 74 1.61 7.26 11.25
N GLN A 75 2.71 7.70 11.90
CA GLN A 75 3.40 8.95 11.57
C GLN A 75 2.46 10.17 11.49
N ARG A 76 1.40 10.20 12.32
CA ARG A 76 0.33 11.21 12.34
C ARG A 76 -0.48 11.31 11.04
N LEU A 77 -0.42 10.31 10.17
CA LEU A 77 -1.23 10.22 8.97
C LEU A 77 -2.62 9.66 9.31
N PRO A 78 -3.69 10.20 8.70
CA PRO A 78 -5.02 9.65 8.84
C PRO A 78 -5.16 8.32 8.09
N PHE A 79 -6.13 7.49 8.50
CA PHE A 79 -6.38 6.19 7.85
C PHE A 79 -6.55 6.30 6.32
N ILE A 80 -7.20 7.37 5.85
CA ILE A 80 -7.37 7.64 4.41
C ILE A 80 -6.03 7.74 3.67
N SER A 81 -4.99 8.31 4.27
CA SER A 81 -3.67 8.41 3.61
C SER A 81 -3.09 7.03 3.30
N PHE A 82 -3.33 6.04 4.16
CA PHE A 82 -2.91 4.67 3.92
C PHE A 82 -3.74 4.00 2.82
N LEU A 83 -5.02 4.35 2.71
CA LEU A 83 -5.86 3.84 1.63
C LEU A 83 -5.40 4.33 0.25
N LEU A 84 -4.66 5.45 0.19
CA LEU A 84 -4.16 6.03 -1.05
C LEU A 84 -2.78 5.51 -1.48
N LEU A 85 -2.04 4.83 -0.59
CA LEU A 85 -0.69 4.34 -0.87
C LEU A 85 -0.58 3.49 -2.14
N PRO A 86 -1.58 2.65 -2.51
CA PRO A 86 -1.50 1.88 -3.75
C PRO A 86 -1.52 2.70 -5.05
N PHE A 87 -1.82 4.01 -4.98
CA PHE A 87 -1.79 4.93 -6.11
C PHE A 87 -0.45 5.65 -6.26
N GLN A 88 0.37 5.69 -5.19
CA GLN A 88 1.66 6.38 -5.12
C GLN A 88 2.80 5.45 -5.52
#